data_AF-Q4A3H7-F1
#
_entry.id   AF-Q4A3H7-F1
#
_cell.length_a   1.000
_cell.length_b   1.000
_cell.length_c   1.000
_cell.angle_alpha   90.00
_cell.angle_beta   90.00
_cell.angle_gamma   90.00
#
_symmetry.space_group_name_H-M   'P 1'
#
loop_
_entity.id
_entity.type
_entity.pdbx_description
1 polymer ?
#
loop_
_entity_poly.entity_id
_entity_poly.type
_entity_poly.pdbx_seq_one_letter_code
_entity_poly.pdbx_strand_id
1 'polypeptide(L)'
;DPALVGLSEAEKKKALKKARQAEAKRVAKEQADAAEKKKKAEEAAANGETVEDEGPKPDLDPKGLELFKNTLEGSPLKQAEKWLRFLQAHAPSSPQTWTCTFDVALRQKNWLLATRALVHLHTLSPTHPALVAMVVQLKTRLPDLTAAPKPIGGVIASALAAVIPADKPVGTYFAEALQSRTASTPRGVLGNARAALALGREDEAVALLLTLPAAVADVSGLRAKNLALKVAVEARALLAQISTQSVDEYDAKAREVFPLANAFKSPQALEEEKKRRDEQRAKWAKGVVAEDGEANGDAHEPLM
;
A
#
# COMPACT_ATOMS: atom_id res chain seq x y z
N ASP A 1 19.39 -9.94 20.73
CA ASP A 1 20.11 -9.12 21.72
C ASP A 1 21.50 -9.68 21.95
N PRO A 2 22.56 -8.87 21.80
CA PRO A 2 23.92 -9.26 22.14
C PRO A 2 24.08 -9.58 23.64
N ALA A 3 23.14 -9.17 24.49
CA ALA A 3 23.09 -9.49 25.91
C ALA A 3 22.55 -10.90 26.24
N LEU A 4 22.17 -11.71 25.24
CA LEU A 4 21.59 -13.06 25.43
C LEU A 4 22.52 -14.20 24.99
N VAL A 5 23.74 -13.89 24.55
CA VAL A 5 24.73 -14.89 24.14
C VAL A 5 25.48 -15.36 25.39
N GLY A 6 25.31 -16.64 25.76
CA GLY A 6 25.92 -17.27 26.93
C GLY A 6 24.97 -17.71 28.05
N LEU A 7 23.68 -17.38 27.97
CA LEU A 7 22.67 -17.73 28.98
C LEU A 7 21.90 -19.01 28.60
N SER A 8 21.57 -19.84 29.59
CA SER A 8 20.76 -21.06 29.42
C SER A 8 19.33 -20.73 28.95
N GLU A 9 18.61 -21.70 28.37
CA GLU A 9 17.25 -21.46 27.87
C GLU A 9 16.28 -20.91 28.94
N ALA A 10 16.49 -21.31 30.20
CA ALA A 10 15.73 -20.81 31.35
C ALA A 10 16.02 -19.32 31.62
N GLU A 11 17.28 -18.90 31.48
CA GLU A 11 17.70 -17.52 31.70
C GLU A 11 17.34 -16.60 30.54
N LYS A 12 17.37 -17.09 29.29
CA LYS A 12 16.86 -16.37 28.12
C LYS A 12 15.35 -16.11 28.23
N LYS A 13 14.56 -17.12 28.65
CA LYS A 13 13.12 -16.93 28.94
C LYS A 13 12.88 -15.92 30.06
N LYS A 14 13.71 -15.92 31.11
CA LYS A 14 13.61 -14.98 32.23
C LYS A 14 13.95 -13.55 31.81
N ALA A 15 14.98 -13.36 30.97
CA ALA A 15 15.37 -12.07 30.44
C ALA A 15 14.31 -11.49 29.48
N LEU A 16 13.75 -12.33 28.59
CA LEU A 16 12.67 -11.91 27.70
C LEU A 16 11.38 -11.56 28.47
N LYS A 17 11.06 -12.33 29.51
CA LYS A 17 9.92 -12.05 30.41
C LYS A 17 10.13 -10.76 31.20
N LYS A 18 11.36 -10.48 31.64
CA LYS A 18 11.74 -9.24 32.33
C LYS A 18 11.69 -8.03 31.40
N ALA A 19 12.14 -8.16 30.15
CA ALA A 19 12.03 -7.12 29.12
C ALA A 19 10.57 -6.82 28.78
N ARG A 20 9.74 -7.85 28.55
CA ARG A 20 8.29 -7.69 28.34
C ARG A 20 7.57 -7.09 29.55
N GLN A 21 7.96 -7.45 30.78
CA GLN A 21 7.41 -6.83 31.99
C GLN A 21 7.86 -5.38 32.17
N ALA A 22 9.09 -5.04 31.80
CA ALA A 22 9.58 -3.66 31.85
C ALA A 22 8.88 -2.78 30.80
N GLU A 23 8.67 -3.30 29.60
CA GLU A 23 7.91 -2.64 28.54
C GLU A 23 6.43 -2.50 28.94
N ALA A 24 5.80 -3.56 29.45
CA ALA A 24 4.42 -3.50 29.95
C ALA A 24 4.26 -2.52 31.12
N LYS A 25 5.24 -2.44 32.04
CA LYS A 25 5.25 -1.45 33.13
C LYS A 25 5.44 -0.02 32.62
N ARG A 26 6.29 0.19 31.60
CA ARG A 26 6.43 1.50 30.96
C ARG A 26 5.15 1.93 30.26
N VAL A 27 4.53 1.03 29.50
CA VAL A 27 3.25 1.29 28.82
C VAL A 27 2.14 1.56 29.84
N ALA A 28 2.06 0.78 30.92
CA ALA A 28 1.08 1.02 31.98
C ALA A 28 1.30 2.35 32.71
N LYS A 29 2.56 2.77 32.90
CA LYS A 29 2.89 4.07 33.51
C LYS A 29 2.57 5.23 32.56
N GLU A 30 2.93 5.12 31.28
CA GLU A 30 2.60 6.10 30.25
C GLU A 30 1.06 6.23 30.07
N GLN A 31 0.31 5.13 30.18
CA GLN A 31 -1.16 5.14 30.17
C GLN A 31 -1.77 5.74 31.45
N ALA A 32 -1.19 5.46 32.62
CA ALA A 32 -1.64 6.04 33.89
C ALA A 32 -1.39 7.56 33.92
N ASP A 33 -0.21 8.00 33.47
CA ASP A 33 0.16 9.42 33.39
C ASP A 33 -0.75 10.15 32.37
N ALA A 34 -1.11 9.51 31.26
CA ALA A 34 -2.07 10.06 30.29
C ALA A 34 -3.50 10.14 30.85
N ALA A 35 -3.94 9.14 31.62
CA ALA A 35 -5.25 9.14 32.26
C ALA A 35 -5.36 10.18 33.39
N GLU A 36 -4.28 10.40 34.15
CA GLU A 36 -4.23 11.45 35.18
C GLU A 36 -4.26 12.85 34.55
N LYS A 37 -3.53 13.05 33.44
CA LYS A 37 -3.59 14.29 32.65
C LYS A 37 -4.96 14.53 32.05
N LYS A 38 -5.66 13.47 31.61
CA LYS A 38 -7.04 13.56 31.12
C LYS A 38 -8.00 14.06 32.22
N LYS A 39 -7.90 13.52 33.43
CA LYS A 39 -8.72 13.99 34.58
C LYS A 39 -8.43 15.45 34.93
N LYS A 40 -7.15 15.83 35.01
CA LYS A 40 -6.75 17.21 35.31
C LYS A 40 -7.21 18.19 34.22
N ALA A 41 -7.15 17.80 32.95
CA ALA A 41 -7.62 18.63 31.83
C ALA A 41 -9.16 18.75 31.80
N GLU A 42 -9.89 17.69 32.13
CA GLU A 42 -11.36 17.71 32.25
C GLU A 42 -11.82 18.54 33.46
N GLU A 43 -11.11 18.48 34.59
CA GLU A 43 -11.37 19.30 35.79
C GLU A 43 -11.04 20.79 35.56
N ALA A 44 -9.94 21.11 34.87
CA ALA A 44 -9.59 22.48 34.51
C ALA A 44 -10.58 23.10 33.50
N ALA A 45 -11.03 22.32 32.51
CA ALA A 45 -12.05 22.74 31.56
C ALA A 45 -13.42 22.97 32.21
N ALA A 46 -13.75 22.24 33.28
CA ALA A 46 -14.99 22.42 34.04
C ALA A 46 -14.96 23.66 34.96
N ASN A 47 -13.78 24.12 35.39
CA ASN A 47 -13.61 25.28 36.28
C ASN A 47 -13.36 26.61 35.56
N GLY A 48 -13.31 26.63 34.21
CA GLY A 48 -13.28 27.88 33.44
C GLY A 48 -11.97 28.67 33.50
N GLU A 49 -10.87 28.09 33.98
CA GLU A 49 -9.55 28.71 33.90
C GLU A 49 -8.98 28.57 32.48
N THR A 50 -8.80 29.70 31.80
CA THR A 50 -8.03 29.77 30.56
C THR A 50 -6.55 29.61 30.88
N VAL A 51 -6.05 28.38 30.80
CA VAL A 51 -4.63 28.08 30.90
C VAL A 51 -3.93 28.72 29.68
N GLU A 52 -2.95 29.58 29.97
CA GLU A 52 -2.01 30.14 28.99
C GLU A 52 -1.41 29.03 28.13
N ASP A 53 -1.19 29.34 26.84
CA ASP A 53 -0.83 28.44 25.74
C ASP A 53 0.38 27.51 26.04
N GLU A 54 0.12 26.38 26.72
CA GLU A 54 1.08 25.28 26.96
C GLU A 54 1.29 24.44 25.67
N GLY A 55 1.72 25.07 24.59
CA GLY A 55 2.14 24.37 23.36
C GLY A 55 1.09 23.45 22.73
N PRO A 56 1.47 22.67 21.69
CA PRO A 56 0.55 21.71 21.09
C PRO A 56 0.17 20.65 22.12
N LYS A 57 -1.14 20.47 22.31
CA LYS A 57 -1.73 19.45 23.19
C LYS A 57 -0.99 18.10 23.01
N PRO A 58 -0.60 17.42 24.10
CA PRO A 58 0.08 16.14 23.99
C PRO A 58 -0.81 15.13 23.25
N ASP A 59 -0.24 14.48 22.23
CA ASP A 59 -0.93 13.43 21.47
C ASP A 59 -1.26 12.26 22.40
N LEU A 60 -2.56 11.99 22.55
CA LEU A 60 -3.09 10.95 23.44
C LEU A 60 -3.05 9.56 22.80
N ASP A 61 -2.88 9.46 21.47
CA ASP A 61 -2.72 8.19 20.75
C ASP A 61 -1.50 8.22 19.80
N PRO A 62 -0.27 8.35 20.32
CA PRO A 62 0.95 8.46 19.48
C PRO A 62 1.18 7.25 18.58
N LYS A 63 0.57 6.10 18.91
CA LYS A 63 0.68 4.85 18.15
C LYS A 63 -0.52 4.61 17.22
N GLY A 64 -1.54 5.47 17.25
CA GLY A 64 -2.76 5.33 16.45
C GLY A 64 -3.59 4.09 16.80
N LEU A 65 -3.41 3.48 17.97
CA LEU A 65 -4.06 2.22 18.34
C LEU A 65 -5.54 2.42 18.67
N GLU A 66 -5.89 3.54 19.30
CA GLU A 66 -7.28 3.88 19.57
C GLU A 66 -7.98 4.24 18.26
N LEU A 67 -7.34 5.06 17.41
CA LEU A 67 -7.86 5.40 16.09
C LEU A 67 -8.10 4.15 15.24
N PHE A 68 -7.16 3.20 15.24
CA PHE A 68 -7.27 1.94 14.51
C PHE A 68 -8.46 1.10 15.00
N LYS A 69 -8.59 0.92 16.32
CA LYS A 69 -9.74 0.19 16.92
C LYS A 69 -11.07 0.86 16.58
N ASN A 70 -11.18 2.17 16.79
CA ASN A 70 -12.39 2.94 16.51
C ASN A 70 -12.78 2.86 15.02
N THR A 71 -11.79 2.87 14.12
CA THR A 71 -12.02 2.75 12.68
C THR A 71 -12.53 1.35 12.30
N LEU A 72 -12.02 0.31 12.95
CA LEU A 72 -12.49 -1.07 12.74
C LEU A 72 -13.91 -1.29 13.28
N GLU A 73 -14.23 -0.76 14.45
CA GLU A 73 -15.54 -0.94 15.11
C GLU A 73 -16.67 -0.16 14.42
N GLY A 74 -16.38 1.02 13.86
CA GLY A 74 -17.37 1.84 13.15
C GLY A 74 -17.61 1.36 11.71
N SER A 75 -16.81 1.88 10.77
CA SER A 75 -16.83 1.50 9.35
C SER A 75 -15.60 2.07 8.62
N PRO A 76 -14.62 1.24 8.26
CA PRO A 76 -13.41 1.69 7.57
C PRO A 76 -13.72 2.42 6.25
N LEU A 77 -14.75 1.96 5.52
CA LEU A 77 -15.15 2.56 4.24
C LEU A 77 -15.73 3.97 4.41
N LYS A 78 -16.53 4.22 5.45
CA LYS A 78 -17.05 5.57 5.73
C LYS A 78 -15.92 6.54 6.10
N GLN A 79 -14.91 6.07 6.82
CA GLN A 79 -13.75 6.89 7.15
C GLN A 79 -12.90 7.19 5.91
N ALA A 80 -12.68 6.20 5.04
CA ALA A 80 -12.01 6.40 3.76
C ALA A 80 -12.75 7.41 2.88
N GLU A 81 -14.08 7.34 2.85
CA GLU A 81 -14.91 8.27 2.08
C GLU A 81 -14.71 9.74 2.50
N LYS A 82 -14.55 10.03 3.80
CA LYS A 82 -14.27 11.39 4.28
C LYS A 82 -12.99 11.95 3.65
N TRP A 83 -11.91 11.18 3.68
CA TRP A 83 -10.63 11.57 3.06
C TRP A 83 -10.76 11.71 1.54
N LEU A 84 -11.51 10.81 0.90
CA LEU A 84 -11.74 10.88 -0.54
C LEU A 84 -12.54 12.13 -0.94
N ARG A 85 -13.49 12.60 -0.12
CA ARG A 85 -14.19 13.87 -0.38
C ARG A 85 -13.22 15.06 -0.39
N PHE A 86 -12.27 15.11 0.55
CA PHE A 86 -11.21 16.12 0.54
C PHE A 86 -10.35 16.02 -0.73
N LEU A 87 -9.92 14.82 -1.11
CA LEU A 87 -9.13 14.61 -2.33
C LEU A 87 -9.91 14.97 -3.60
N GLN A 88 -11.22 14.71 -3.65
CA GLN A 88 -12.07 15.12 -4.78
C GLN A 88 -12.17 16.65 -4.89
N ALA A 89 -12.22 17.36 -3.75
CA ALA A 89 -12.30 18.82 -3.74
C ALA A 89 -10.95 19.48 -4.09
N HIS A 90 -9.84 18.93 -3.59
CA HIS A 90 -8.54 19.61 -3.65
C HIS A 90 -7.52 18.96 -4.60
N ALA A 91 -7.74 17.72 -5.02
CA ALA A 91 -6.91 16.99 -5.98
C ALA A 91 -7.73 16.26 -7.07
N PRO A 92 -8.71 16.93 -7.74
CA PRO A 92 -9.53 16.29 -8.77
C PRO A 92 -8.74 15.97 -10.05
N SER A 93 -7.59 16.59 -10.29
CA SER A 93 -6.73 16.31 -11.44
C SER A 93 -5.79 15.11 -11.22
N SER A 94 -5.83 14.48 -10.04
CA SER A 94 -5.01 13.31 -9.72
C SER A 94 -5.74 12.02 -10.09
N PRO A 95 -5.19 11.16 -10.98
CA PRO A 95 -5.79 9.87 -11.32
C PRO A 95 -6.06 8.99 -10.09
N GLN A 96 -5.16 9.06 -9.09
CA GLN A 96 -5.23 8.29 -7.86
C GLN A 96 -6.49 8.63 -7.04
N THR A 97 -6.94 9.89 -7.06
CA THR A 97 -8.17 10.32 -6.40
C THR A 97 -9.36 9.50 -6.92
N TRP A 98 -9.45 9.34 -8.24
CA TRP A 98 -10.57 8.67 -8.87
C TRP A 98 -10.47 7.14 -8.81
N THR A 99 -9.26 6.56 -8.91
CA THR A 99 -9.10 5.11 -8.70
C THR A 99 -9.49 4.72 -7.27
N CYS A 100 -9.04 5.48 -6.26
CA CYS A 100 -9.39 5.19 -4.86
C CYS A 100 -10.88 5.46 -4.58
N THR A 101 -11.45 6.51 -5.18
CA THR A 101 -12.90 6.79 -5.09
C THR A 101 -13.71 5.63 -5.65
N PHE A 102 -13.33 5.13 -6.81
CA PHE A 102 -13.99 3.97 -7.42
C PHE A 102 -13.90 2.73 -6.53
N ASP A 103 -12.70 2.44 -6.00
CA ASP A 103 -12.47 1.28 -5.14
C ASP A 103 -13.37 1.29 -3.89
N VAL A 104 -13.48 2.44 -3.21
CA VAL A 104 -14.34 2.58 -2.04
C VAL A 104 -15.81 2.50 -2.43
N ALA A 105 -16.22 3.22 -3.48
CA ALA A 105 -17.60 3.24 -3.95
C ALA A 105 -18.09 1.85 -4.39
N LEU A 106 -17.25 1.08 -5.07
CA LEU A 106 -17.55 -0.28 -5.51
C LEU A 106 -17.77 -1.22 -4.32
N ARG A 107 -16.93 -1.11 -3.27
CA ARG A 107 -17.07 -1.91 -2.03
C ARG A 107 -18.30 -1.49 -1.22
N GLN A 108 -18.66 -0.22 -1.24
CA GLN A 108 -19.90 0.29 -0.65
C GLN A 108 -21.16 -0.01 -1.48
N LYS A 109 -21.02 -0.62 -2.68
CA LYS A 109 -22.12 -0.80 -3.65
C LYS A 109 -22.78 0.52 -4.06
N ASN A 110 -22.03 1.62 -4.01
CA ASN A 110 -22.46 2.92 -4.49
C ASN A 110 -22.14 3.04 -5.99
N TRP A 111 -23.02 2.47 -6.82
CA TRP A 111 -22.82 2.33 -8.27
C TRP A 111 -22.74 3.67 -9.00
N LEU A 112 -23.50 4.67 -8.56
CA LEU A 112 -23.48 6.00 -9.16
C LEU A 112 -22.13 6.68 -8.92
N LEU A 113 -21.62 6.61 -7.68
CA LEU A 113 -20.31 7.17 -7.35
C LEU A 113 -19.18 6.42 -8.06
N ALA A 114 -19.26 5.09 -8.14
CA ALA A 114 -18.28 4.29 -8.88
C ALA A 114 -18.28 4.68 -10.37
N THR A 115 -19.45 4.81 -10.99
CA THR A 115 -19.60 5.25 -12.39
C THR A 115 -19.02 6.64 -12.59
N ARG A 116 -19.34 7.59 -11.69
CA ARG A 116 -18.80 8.96 -11.73
C ARG A 116 -17.27 8.97 -11.68
N ALA A 117 -16.68 8.19 -10.77
CA ALA A 117 -15.23 8.11 -10.63
C ALA A 117 -14.56 7.51 -11.87
N LEU A 118 -15.17 6.47 -12.47
CA LEU A 118 -14.70 5.88 -13.71
C LEU A 118 -14.71 6.90 -14.86
N VAL A 119 -15.81 7.63 -15.04
CA VAL A 119 -15.93 8.66 -16.07
C VAL A 119 -14.89 9.76 -15.89
N HIS A 120 -14.71 10.28 -14.66
CA HIS A 120 -13.69 11.29 -14.41
C HIS A 120 -12.27 10.82 -14.72
N LEU A 121 -11.92 9.58 -14.34
CA LEU A 121 -10.62 9.03 -14.68
C LEU A 121 -10.45 8.92 -16.21
N HIS A 122 -11.50 8.48 -16.91
CA HIS A 122 -11.48 8.38 -18.36
C HIS A 122 -11.30 9.75 -19.03
N THR A 123 -12.01 10.79 -18.57
CA THR A 123 -11.84 12.16 -19.07
C THR A 123 -10.42 12.68 -18.84
N LEU A 124 -9.83 12.38 -17.68
CA LEU A 124 -8.49 12.83 -17.33
C LEU A 124 -7.39 12.10 -18.11
N SER A 125 -7.54 10.79 -18.30
CA SER A 125 -6.54 9.95 -18.96
C SER A 125 -7.22 8.74 -19.61
N PRO A 126 -7.66 8.85 -20.87
CA PRO A 126 -8.39 7.78 -21.58
C PRO A 126 -7.60 6.48 -21.72
N THR A 127 -6.26 6.56 -21.69
CA THR A 127 -5.35 5.42 -21.78
C THR A 127 -4.82 4.96 -20.42
N HIS A 128 -5.44 5.40 -19.31
CA HIS A 128 -4.95 5.05 -17.98
C HIS A 128 -5.06 3.54 -17.72
N PRO A 129 -3.99 2.88 -17.25
CA PRO A 129 -3.95 1.41 -17.11
C PRO A 129 -5.02 0.80 -16.19
N ALA A 130 -5.51 1.56 -15.21
CA ALA A 130 -6.54 1.08 -14.28
C ALA A 130 -7.96 1.04 -14.90
N LEU A 131 -8.21 1.74 -16.02
CA LEU A 131 -9.54 1.84 -16.61
C LEU A 131 -10.11 0.49 -16.99
N VAL A 132 -9.27 -0.39 -17.56
CA VAL A 132 -9.69 -1.72 -18.00
C VAL A 132 -10.26 -2.51 -16.82
N ALA A 133 -9.50 -2.59 -15.73
CA ALA A 133 -9.94 -3.25 -14.50
C ALA A 133 -11.22 -2.62 -13.94
N MET A 134 -11.31 -1.29 -13.90
CA MET A 134 -12.46 -0.59 -13.34
C MET A 134 -13.73 -0.81 -14.17
N VAL A 135 -13.64 -0.74 -15.50
CA VAL A 135 -14.78 -1.00 -16.41
C VAL A 135 -15.26 -2.45 -16.23
N VAL A 136 -14.33 -3.40 -16.25
CA VAL A 136 -14.64 -4.82 -16.12
C VAL A 136 -15.28 -5.08 -14.75
N GLN A 137 -14.67 -4.62 -13.66
CA GLN A 137 -15.19 -4.79 -12.30
C GLN A 137 -16.56 -4.14 -12.09
N LEU A 138 -16.79 -2.96 -12.69
CA LEU A 138 -18.09 -2.29 -12.58
C LEU A 138 -19.14 -3.09 -13.33
N LYS A 139 -18.92 -3.41 -14.62
CA LYS A 139 -19.89 -4.16 -15.43
C LYS A 139 -20.17 -5.56 -14.88
N THR A 140 -19.19 -6.26 -14.29
CA THR A 140 -19.42 -7.60 -13.73
C THR A 140 -20.14 -7.59 -12.39
N ARG A 141 -20.09 -6.49 -11.63
CA ARG A 141 -20.74 -6.38 -10.32
C ARG A 141 -22.02 -5.55 -10.33
N LEU A 142 -22.30 -4.84 -11.43
CA LEU A 142 -23.47 -3.98 -11.54
C LEU A 142 -24.74 -4.84 -11.43
N PRO A 143 -25.67 -4.49 -10.53
CA PRO A 143 -26.95 -5.18 -10.45
C PRO A 143 -27.80 -4.86 -11.68
N ASP A 144 -28.91 -5.58 -11.84
CA ASP A 144 -29.92 -5.24 -12.82
C ASP A 144 -30.46 -3.81 -12.55
N LEU A 145 -30.15 -2.90 -13.46
CA LEU A 145 -30.53 -1.48 -13.36
C LEU A 145 -32.00 -1.24 -13.68
N THR A 146 -32.72 -2.21 -14.25
CA THR A 146 -34.16 -2.07 -14.56
C THR A 146 -35.01 -2.00 -13.29
N ALA A 147 -34.55 -2.65 -12.22
CA ALA A 147 -35.16 -2.62 -10.90
C ALA A 147 -34.78 -1.38 -10.07
N ALA A 148 -33.84 -0.56 -10.53
CA ALA A 148 -33.39 0.61 -9.79
C ALA A 148 -34.44 1.75 -9.85
N PRO A 149 -34.61 2.54 -8.78
CA PRO A 149 -35.45 3.73 -8.82
C PRO A 149 -35.04 4.66 -9.97
N LYS A 150 -36.00 5.06 -10.80
CA LYS A 150 -35.75 6.09 -11.83
C LYS A 150 -35.39 7.40 -11.12
N PRO A 151 -34.36 8.15 -11.58
CA PRO A 151 -33.65 8.02 -12.86
C PRO A 151 -32.31 7.27 -12.79
N ILE A 152 -31.99 6.59 -11.68
CA ILE A 152 -30.62 6.13 -11.37
C ILE A 152 -30.05 5.21 -12.46
N GLY A 153 -30.81 4.20 -12.88
CA GLY A 153 -30.35 3.25 -13.91
C GLY A 153 -30.02 3.92 -15.25
N GLY A 154 -30.85 4.86 -15.69
CA GLY A 154 -30.63 5.62 -16.92
C GLY A 154 -29.41 6.52 -16.86
N VAL A 155 -29.17 7.18 -15.71
CA VAL A 155 -27.98 8.02 -15.51
C VAL A 155 -26.71 7.19 -15.54
N ILE A 156 -26.69 6.03 -14.86
CA ILE A 156 -25.53 5.13 -14.88
C ILE A 156 -25.25 4.64 -16.30
N ALA A 157 -26.28 4.17 -17.01
CA ALA A 157 -26.12 3.69 -18.38
C ALA A 157 -25.59 4.77 -19.34
N SER A 158 -26.16 5.98 -19.27
CA SER A 158 -25.73 7.13 -20.07
C SER A 158 -24.28 7.54 -19.77
N ALA A 159 -23.91 7.62 -18.50
CA ALA A 159 -22.55 7.96 -18.09
C ALA A 159 -21.53 6.88 -18.51
N LEU A 160 -21.89 5.60 -18.40
CA LEU A 160 -21.02 4.50 -18.81
C LEU A 160 -20.75 4.48 -20.32
N ALA A 161 -21.76 4.88 -21.11
CA ALA A 161 -21.67 4.98 -22.56
C ALA A 161 -20.58 5.95 -23.05
N ALA A 162 -20.20 6.94 -22.23
CA ALA A 162 -19.09 7.85 -22.52
C ALA A 162 -17.70 7.19 -22.43
N VAL A 163 -17.59 6.02 -21.78
CA VAL A 163 -16.32 5.30 -21.58
C VAL A 163 -16.25 4.05 -22.45
N ILE A 164 -17.36 3.32 -22.56
CA ILE A 164 -17.47 2.08 -23.32
C ILE A 164 -18.85 2.02 -23.99
N PRO A 165 -18.94 1.68 -25.29
CA PRO A 165 -20.22 1.50 -25.95
C PRO A 165 -21.12 0.51 -25.18
N ALA A 166 -22.41 0.83 -25.08
CA ALA A 166 -23.36 0.06 -24.27
C ALA A 166 -23.40 -1.41 -24.68
N ASP A 167 -23.44 -1.67 -25.99
CA ASP A 167 -23.54 -3.01 -26.57
C ASP A 167 -22.21 -3.77 -26.59
N LYS A 168 -21.08 -3.13 -26.21
CA LYS A 168 -19.78 -3.79 -26.21
C LYS A 168 -19.69 -4.80 -25.05
N PRO A 169 -19.53 -6.11 -25.34
CA PRO A 169 -19.35 -7.12 -24.31
C PRO A 169 -18.06 -6.90 -23.52
N VAL A 170 -18.09 -7.20 -22.22
CA VAL A 170 -16.95 -7.00 -21.32
C VAL A 170 -15.73 -7.82 -21.76
N GLY A 171 -15.95 -9.04 -22.24
CA GLY A 171 -14.88 -9.92 -22.73
C GLY A 171 -14.18 -9.35 -23.96
N THR A 172 -14.92 -8.76 -24.91
CA THR A 172 -14.35 -8.12 -26.10
C THR A 172 -13.53 -6.88 -25.71
N TYR A 173 -14.06 -6.06 -24.81
CA TYR A 173 -13.34 -4.88 -24.30
C TYR A 173 -12.02 -5.27 -23.61
N PHE A 174 -12.03 -6.34 -22.80
CA PHE A 174 -10.81 -6.86 -22.19
C PHE A 174 -9.82 -7.38 -23.24
N ALA A 175 -10.27 -8.10 -24.27
CA ALA A 175 -9.40 -8.59 -25.34
C ALA A 175 -8.74 -7.44 -26.14
N GLU A 176 -9.49 -6.38 -26.45
CA GLU A 176 -8.93 -5.16 -27.07
C GLU A 176 -7.89 -4.49 -26.17
N ALA A 177 -8.14 -4.47 -24.85
CA ALA A 177 -7.21 -3.89 -23.89
C ALA A 177 -5.86 -4.63 -23.83
N LEU A 178 -5.86 -5.96 -24.00
CA LEU A 178 -4.63 -6.77 -24.08
C LEU A 178 -3.78 -6.45 -25.31
N GLN A 179 -4.39 -5.92 -26.37
CA GLN A 179 -3.70 -5.51 -27.60
C GLN A 179 -3.28 -4.03 -27.59
N SER A 180 -3.58 -3.30 -26.52
CA SER A 180 -3.27 -1.88 -26.42
C SER A 180 -1.77 -1.64 -26.17
N ARG A 181 -1.30 -0.44 -26.55
CA ARG A 181 0.11 -0.03 -26.32
C ARG A 181 0.49 0.01 -24.84
N THR A 182 -0.48 0.14 -23.94
CA THR A 182 -0.23 0.18 -22.49
C THR A 182 -0.24 -1.20 -21.87
N ALA A 183 -0.67 -2.24 -22.57
CA ALA A 183 -0.82 -3.60 -22.06
C ALA A 183 0.49 -4.20 -21.54
N SER A 184 1.61 -3.92 -22.23
CA SER A 184 2.95 -4.39 -21.85
C SER A 184 3.61 -3.55 -20.75
N THR A 185 3.04 -2.41 -20.36
CA THR A 185 3.60 -1.62 -19.26
C THR A 185 3.31 -2.32 -17.92
N PRO A 186 4.15 -2.16 -16.88
CA PRO A 186 3.92 -2.83 -15.59
C PRO A 186 2.52 -2.55 -15.01
N ARG A 187 2.03 -1.32 -15.16
CA ARG A 187 0.68 -0.93 -14.70
C ARG A 187 -0.43 -1.53 -15.58
N GLY A 188 -0.19 -1.66 -16.88
CA GLY A 188 -1.11 -2.32 -17.80
C GLY A 188 -1.24 -3.79 -17.51
N VAL A 189 -0.12 -4.49 -17.31
CA VAL A 189 -0.11 -5.90 -16.91
C VAL A 189 -0.90 -6.10 -15.62
N LEU A 190 -0.65 -5.30 -14.58
CA LEU A 190 -1.42 -5.39 -13.32
C LEU A 190 -2.91 -5.07 -13.51
N GLY A 191 -3.24 -4.06 -14.31
CA GLY A 191 -4.62 -3.70 -14.63
C GLY A 191 -5.35 -4.83 -15.37
N ASN A 192 -4.70 -5.44 -16.36
CA ASN A 192 -5.23 -6.56 -17.12
C ASN A 192 -5.37 -7.82 -16.26
N ALA A 193 -4.42 -8.11 -15.38
CA ALA A 193 -4.54 -9.21 -14.42
C ALA A 193 -5.76 -9.02 -13.50
N ARG A 194 -5.98 -7.80 -12.98
CA ARG A 194 -7.17 -7.48 -12.18
C ARG A 194 -8.48 -7.62 -12.96
N ALA A 195 -8.47 -7.24 -14.24
CA ALA A 195 -9.62 -7.43 -15.12
C ALA A 195 -9.91 -8.92 -15.37
N ALA A 196 -8.88 -9.73 -15.64
CA ALA A 196 -9.00 -11.18 -15.80
C ALA A 196 -9.62 -11.84 -14.55
N LEU A 197 -9.18 -11.46 -13.35
CA LEU A 197 -9.77 -11.94 -12.10
C LEU A 197 -11.24 -11.55 -11.94
N ALA A 198 -11.58 -10.31 -12.31
CA ALA A 198 -12.97 -9.86 -12.27
C ALA A 198 -13.89 -10.60 -13.26
N LEU A 199 -13.31 -11.26 -14.28
CA LEU A 199 -13.99 -12.16 -15.23
C LEU A 199 -13.94 -13.63 -14.81
N GLY A 200 -13.32 -13.98 -13.68
CA GLY A 200 -13.15 -15.37 -13.24
C GLY A 200 -12.08 -16.15 -14.03
N ARG A 201 -11.15 -15.45 -14.69
CA ARG A 201 -10.05 -16.05 -15.46
C ARG A 201 -8.75 -16.03 -14.66
N GLU A 202 -8.69 -16.87 -13.63
CA GLU A 202 -7.57 -16.88 -12.67
C GLU A 202 -6.25 -17.29 -13.32
N ASP A 203 -6.26 -18.32 -14.18
CA ASP A 203 -5.06 -18.78 -14.89
C ASP A 203 -4.45 -17.69 -15.78
N GLU A 204 -5.31 -16.95 -16.51
CA GLU A 204 -4.89 -15.82 -17.35
C GLU A 204 -4.31 -14.69 -16.49
N ALA A 205 -4.90 -14.41 -15.32
CA ALA A 205 -4.38 -13.42 -14.38
C ALA A 205 -3.01 -13.81 -13.82
N VAL A 206 -2.82 -15.08 -13.43
CA VAL A 206 -1.54 -15.60 -12.94
C VAL A 206 -0.47 -15.49 -14.03
N ALA A 207 -0.79 -15.91 -15.26
CA ALA A 207 0.12 -15.82 -16.39
C ALA A 207 0.55 -14.36 -16.66
N LEU A 208 -0.40 -13.42 -16.66
CA LEU A 208 -0.11 -11.99 -16.80
C LEU A 208 0.82 -11.49 -15.69
N LEU A 209 0.53 -11.81 -14.42
CA LEU A 209 1.38 -11.39 -13.30
C LEU A 209 2.81 -11.93 -13.42
N LEU A 210 2.99 -13.18 -13.86
CA LEU A 210 4.33 -13.77 -14.07
C LEU A 210 5.16 -13.10 -15.18
N THR A 211 4.52 -12.37 -16.11
CA THR A 211 5.20 -11.57 -17.14
C THR A 211 5.60 -10.17 -16.64
N LEU A 212 5.03 -9.71 -15.52
CA LEU A 212 5.22 -8.34 -15.05
C LEU A 212 6.68 -8.00 -14.75
N PRO A 213 7.51 -8.86 -14.12
CA PRO A 213 8.92 -8.55 -13.92
C PRO A 213 9.66 -8.22 -15.22
N ALA A 214 9.40 -8.96 -16.30
CA ALA A 214 10.00 -8.71 -17.61
C ALA A 214 9.56 -7.34 -18.17
N ALA A 215 8.28 -6.98 -18.04
CA ALA A 215 7.77 -5.65 -18.42
C ALA A 215 8.46 -4.48 -17.69
N VAL A 216 9.11 -4.74 -16.54
CA VAL A 216 9.89 -3.72 -15.81
C VAL A 216 11.30 -3.56 -16.36
N ALA A 217 11.88 -4.60 -16.98
CA ALA A 217 13.24 -4.53 -17.54
C ALA A 217 13.36 -3.42 -18.60
N ASP A 218 12.30 -3.22 -19.39
CA ASP A 218 12.22 -2.21 -20.44
C ASP A 218 11.99 -0.77 -19.91
N VAL A 219 11.77 -0.60 -18.61
CA VAL A 219 11.49 0.71 -18.00
C VAL A 219 12.80 1.47 -17.75
N SER A 220 13.01 2.54 -18.51
CA SER A 220 14.14 3.45 -18.33
C SER A 220 13.86 4.56 -17.31
N GLY A 221 14.87 4.95 -16.53
CA GLY A 221 14.84 6.10 -15.63
C GLY A 221 14.46 5.77 -14.18
N LEU A 222 15.14 6.40 -13.22
CA LEU A 222 15.04 6.06 -11.78
C LEU A 222 13.62 6.21 -11.23
N ARG A 223 12.93 7.30 -11.58
CA ARG A 223 11.56 7.56 -11.09
C ARG A 223 10.56 6.52 -11.63
N ALA A 224 10.69 6.15 -12.89
CA ALA A 224 9.85 5.15 -13.53
C ALA A 224 10.12 3.75 -12.96
N LYS A 225 11.39 3.38 -12.74
CA LYS A 225 11.77 2.13 -12.07
C LYS A 225 11.25 2.06 -10.64
N ASN A 226 11.31 3.14 -9.87
CA ASN A 226 10.73 3.18 -8.52
C ASN A 226 9.21 3.00 -8.52
N LEU A 227 8.52 3.56 -9.52
CA LEU A 227 7.08 3.34 -9.69
C LEU A 227 6.79 1.88 -10.08
N ALA A 228 7.57 1.33 -10.99
CA ALA A 228 7.48 -0.06 -11.42
C ALA A 228 7.74 -1.04 -10.27
N LEU A 229 8.67 -0.72 -9.36
CA LEU A 229 8.90 -1.50 -8.14
C LEU A 229 7.65 -1.57 -7.27
N LYS A 230 6.97 -0.43 -7.04
CA LYS A 230 5.72 -0.40 -6.26
C LYS A 230 4.65 -1.30 -6.89
N VAL A 231 4.52 -1.23 -8.21
CA VAL A 231 3.59 -2.06 -8.99
C VAL A 231 3.97 -3.53 -8.90
N ALA A 232 5.25 -3.87 -8.97
CA ALA A 232 5.74 -5.24 -8.86
C ALA A 232 5.49 -5.83 -7.45
N VAL A 233 5.61 -5.02 -6.40
CA VAL A 233 5.26 -5.46 -5.03
C VAL A 233 3.75 -5.68 -4.90
N GLU A 234 2.93 -4.80 -5.47
CA GLU A 234 1.47 -4.94 -5.50
C GLU A 234 1.02 -6.17 -6.28
N ALA A 235 1.67 -6.45 -7.42
CA ALA A 235 1.44 -7.63 -8.23
C ALA A 235 1.81 -8.93 -7.51
N ARG A 236 2.95 -8.95 -6.81
CA ARG A 236 3.33 -10.08 -5.94
C ARG A 236 2.29 -10.33 -4.84
N ALA A 237 1.80 -9.27 -4.21
CA ALA A 237 0.79 -9.37 -3.16
C ALA A 237 -0.54 -9.92 -3.70
N LEU A 238 -0.93 -9.52 -4.92
CA LEU A 238 -2.09 -10.07 -5.61
C LEU A 238 -1.85 -11.55 -5.97
N LEU A 239 -0.70 -11.89 -6.53
CA LEU A 239 -0.34 -13.26 -6.89
C LEU A 239 -0.39 -14.18 -5.67
N ALA A 240 0.13 -13.74 -4.52
CA ALA A 240 0.09 -14.50 -3.28
C ALA A 240 -1.34 -14.78 -2.76
N GLN A 241 -2.34 -13.97 -3.13
CA GLN A 241 -3.74 -14.20 -2.77
C GLN A 241 -4.41 -15.26 -3.66
N ILE A 242 -3.89 -15.50 -4.86
CA ILE A 242 -4.56 -16.31 -5.90
C ILE A 242 -3.78 -17.62 -6.14
N SER A 243 -2.45 -17.55 -6.17
CA SER A 243 -1.56 -18.68 -6.43
C SER A 243 -0.27 -18.55 -5.63
N THR A 244 -0.27 -19.11 -4.43
CA THR A 244 0.90 -19.11 -3.53
C THR A 244 2.10 -19.84 -4.14
N GLN A 245 1.86 -20.91 -4.91
CA GLN A 245 2.89 -21.68 -5.59
C GLN A 245 3.66 -20.89 -6.66
N SER A 246 3.03 -19.86 -7.25
CA SER A 246 3.64 -19.05 -8.32
C SER A 246 4.48 -17.88 -7.77
N VAL A 247 4.44 -17.64 -6.45
CA VAL A 247 5.15 -16.52 -5.81
C VAL A 247 6.66 -16.69 -5.90
N ASP A 248 7.18 -17.91 -5.71
CA ASP A 248 8.63 -18.15 -5.75
C ASP A 248 9.20 -17.94 -7.17
N GLU A 249 8.45 -18.33 -8.21
CA GLU A 249 8.80 -18.06 -9.60
C GLU A 249 8.80 -16.55 -9.89
N TYR A 250 7.76 -15.85 -9.44
CA TYR A 250 7.67 -14.40 -9.57
C TYR A 250 8.85 -13.70 -8.87
N ASP A 251 9.18 -14.12 -7.64
CA ASP A 251 10.28 -13.55 -6.84
C ASP A 251 11.65 -13.84 -7.46
N ALA A 252 11.84 -15.00 -8.11
CA ALA A 252 13.04 -15.27 -8.88
C ALA A 252 13.20 -14.26 -10.03
N LYS A 253 12.18 -14.08 -10.87
CA LYS A 253 12.21 -13.13 -11.99
C LYS A 253 12.33 -11.68 -11.52
N ALA A 254 11.65 -11.30 -10.43
CA ALA A 254 11.68 -9.95 -9.89
C ALA A 254 13.06 -9.58 -9.30
N ARG A 255 13.79 -10.56 -8.74
CA ARG A 255 15.17 -10.34 -8.24
C ARG A 255 16.17 -10.02 -9.33
N GLU A 256 15.98 -10.53 -10.56
CA GLU A 256 16.85 -10.20 -11.70
C GLU A 256 16.76 -8.70 -12.04
N VAL A 257 15.56 -8.14 -11.97
CA VAL A 257 15.31 -6.72 -12.28
C VAL A 257 15.56 -5.81 -11.07
N PHE A 258 15.32 -6.32 -9.86
CA PHE A 258 15.46 -5.59 -8.60
C PHE A 258 16.32 -6.34 -7.56
N PRO A 259 17.63 -6.49 -7.79
CA PRO A 259 18.50 -7.30 -6.92
C PRO A 259 18.60 -6.77 -5.48
N LEU A 260 18.40 -5.46 -5.29
CA LEU A 260 18.47 -4.81 -3.99
C LEU A 260 17.11 -4.76 -3.26
N ALA A 261 16.02 -5.15 -3.90
CA ALA A 261 14.70 -5.07 -3.29
C ALA A 261 14.47 -6.21 -2.30
N ASN A 262 14.29 -5.85 -1.03
CA ASN A 262 13.98 -6.83 0.03
C ASN A 262 12.63 -7.54 -0.18
N ALA A 263 11.71 -6.94 -0.94
CA ALA A 263 10.36 -7.45 -1.16
C ALA A 263 10.32 -8.80 -1.89
N PHE A 264 11.38 -9.16 -2.62
CA PHE A 264 11.47 -10.39 -3.43
C PHE A 264 12.51 -11.37 -2.88
N LYS A 265 13.04 -11.12 -1.67
CA LYS A 265 14.01 -12.00 -1.01
C LYS A 265 13.30 -12.94 -0.04
N SER A 266 13.84 -14.15 0.12
CA SER A 266 13.35 -15.08 1.13
C SER A 266 13.60 -14.54 2.54
N PRO A 267 12.77 -14.92 3.53
CA PRO A 267 12.98 -14.52 4.92
C PRO A 267 14.38 -14.88 5.45
N GLN A 268 14.90 -16.06 5.07
CA GLN A 268 16.23 -16.53 5.44
C GLN A 268 17.33 -15.60 4.89
N ALA A 269 17.26 -15.23 3.61
CA ALA A 269 18.22 -14.31 3.01
C ALA A 269 18.20 -12.93 3.69
N LEU A 270 17.02 -12.43 4.07
CA LEU A 270 16.89 -11.16 4.80
C LEU A 270 17.50 -11.23 6.20
N GLU A 271 17.36 -12.35 6.90
CA GLU A 271 17.98 -12.56 8.21
C GLU A 271 19.50 -12.65 8.12
N GLU A 272 20.03 -13.36 7.12
CA GLU A 272 21.48 -13.44 6.86
C GLU A 272 22.07 -12.07 6.51
N GLU A 273 21.41 -11.32 5.63
CA GLU A 273 21.82 -9.95 5.31
C GLU A 273 21.72 -9.01 6.52
N LYS A 274 20.73 -9.21 7.39
CA LYS A 274 20.63 -8.46 8.64
C LYS A 274 21.80 -8.77 9.57
N LYS A 275 22.12 -10.06 9.79
CA LYS A 275 23.27 -10.48 10.59
C LYS A 275 24.57 -9.88 10.05
N ARG A 276 24.80 -9.99 8.73
CA ARG A 276 25.97 -9.41 8.06
C ARG A 276 26.05 -7.89 8.25
N ARG A 277 24.92 -7.17 8.13
CA ARG A 277 24.87 -5.71 8.38
C ARG A 277 25.16 -5.37 9.83
N ASP A 278 24.64 -6.13 10.77
CA ASP A 278 24.88 -5.92 12.21
C ASP A 278 26.36 -6.19 12.57
N GLU A 279 26.97 -7.23 11.99
CA GLU A 279 28.40 -7.52 12.11
C GLU A 279 29.28 -6.41 11.51
N GLN A 280 28.93 -5.92 10.31
CA GLN A 280 29.63 -4.79 9.68
C GLN A 280 29.53 -3.52 10.53
N ARG A 281 28.33 -3.19 11.05
CA ARG A 281 28.15 -2.06 11.97
C ARG A 281 28.96 -2.23 13.25
N ALA A 282 29.04 -3.45 13.79
CA ALA A 282 29.86 -3.72 14.96
C ALA A 282 31.36 -3.58 14.67
N LYS A 283 31.83 -3.97 13.48
CA LYS A 283 33.22 -3.75 13.04
C LYS A 283 33.54 -2.26 12.89
N TRP A 284 32.66 -1.50 12.24
CA TRP A 284 32.77 -0.04 12.10
C TRP A 284 32.78 0.67 13.47
N ALA A 285 31.86 0.29 14.37
CA ALA A 285 31.80 0.86 15.72
C ALA A 285 33.04 0.55 16.57
N LYS A 286 33.76 -0.53 16.26
CA LYS A 286 35.02 -0.92 16.91
C LYS A 286 36.26 -0.27 16.27
N GLY A 287 36.11 0.55 15.23
CA GLY A 287 37.24 1.21 14.56
C GLY A 287 38.19 0.25 13.82
N VAL A 288 37.74 -0.98 13.53
CA VAL A 288 38.56 -1.93 12.76
C VAL A 288 38.48 -1.52 11.29
N VAL A 289 39.45 -0.72 10.85
CA VAL A 289 39.73 -0.50 9.43
C VAL A 289 40.15 -1.84 8.85
N ALA A 290 39.50 -2.27 7.77
CA ALA A 290 39.90 -3.49 7.07
C ALA A 290 41.32 -3.28 6.51
N GLU A 291 42.29 -4.05 6.98
CA GLU A 291 43.51 -4.33 6.23
C GLU A 291 43.08 -5.14 5.01
N ASP A 292 42.75 -4.44 3.92
CA ASP A 292 43.00 -4.84 2.53
C ASP A 292 42.23 -3.92 1.57
N GLY A 293 42.97 -3.07 0.86
CA GLY A 293 42.55 -2.51 -0.43
C GLY A 293 41.97 -1.09 -0.43
N GLU A 294 42.84 -0.11 -0.74
CA GLU A 294 42.55 1.23 -1.27
C GLU A 294 41.57 2.11 -0.48
N ALA A 295 42.16 2.99 0.34
CA ALA A 295 41.50 4.16 0.88
C ALA A 295 41.06 5.10 -0.26
N ASN A 296 39.82 4.96 -0.73
CA ASN A 296 39.14 6.02 -1.48
C ASN A 296 38.74 7.12 -0.49
N GLY A 297 39.72 7.96 -0.17
CA GLY A 297 39.59 9.13 0.68
C GLY A 297 40.75 10.07 0.36
N ASP A 298 40.68 10.66 -0.83
CA ASP A 298 41.61 11.68 -1.28
C ASP A 298 41.73 12.78 -0.22
N ALA A 299 42.96 13.23 -0.01
CA ALA A 299 43.34 14.16 1.04
C ALA A 299 42.59 15.49 0.85
N HIS A 300 41.60 15.77 1.69
CA HIS A 300 41.08 17.12 1.80
C HIS A 300 42.01 17.92 2.74
N GLU A 301 42.89 18.72 2.14
CA GLU A 301 43.61 19.78 2.85
C GLU A 301 42.60 20.67 3.59
N PRO A 302 42.85 21.02 4.87
CA PRO A 302 42.03 21.98 5.57
C PRO A 302 42.24 23.36 4.96
N LEU A 303 41.16 23.94 4.44
CA LEU A 303 41.10 25.36 4.06
C LEU A 303 41.49 26.22 5.27
N MET A 304 42.57 26.99 5.11
CA MET A 304 42.87 28.17 5.94
C MET A 304 41.82 29.26 5.73
#